data_AF-J5SSA4-F1
#
_entry.id   AF-J5SSA4-F1
#
_cell.length_a   1.000
_cell.length_b   1.000
_cell.length_c   1.000
_cell.angle_alpha   90.00
_cell.angle_beta   90.00
_cell.angle_gamma   90.00
#
_symmetry.space_group_name_H-M   'P 1'
#
loop_
_entity.id
_entity.type
_entity.pdbx_description
1 polymer ?
#
loop_
_entity_poly.entity_id
_entity_poly.type
_entity_poly.pdbx_seq_one_letter_code
_entity_poly.pdbx_strand_id
1 'polypeptide(L)'
;MQLRPTLCCPHPERPKWWYYVQPLYSISLAVFAARVANLQRGNLNTRLAKLDAPDSPFAALILAISGLDRLGAGERITCPIEFPDMMHSVGQGALAVESRSGDAATRDVLRTVGHWPTEWRVGAERGLLRVLEGGCSVPVGVETHLTELEGADAESAQLQYTPGTFPAPTASSPLLHFSGILPADAPFPQPGEEPKLLQRRAKLNLKASVTSTDGSRQVVYEPGDVVVTNYQEAVAWGEECARQMRVVGAGEILDEIEAERRAREEEMLEKSRAELAARAAIDDTEGQECTRPGKENETVPPPECPHDAGQGQRLAA
;
A
#
# COMPACT_ATOMS: atom_id res chain seq x y z
N MET A 1 16.62 7.18 -2.24
CA MET A 1 15.82 5.94 -2.05
C MET A 1 15.67 5.27 -3.42
N GLN A 2 16.08 4.01 -3.59
CA GLN A 2 15.96 3.31 -4.87
C GLN A 2 14.53 2.76 -5.01
N LEU A 3 13.72 3.37 -5.89
CA LEU A 3 12.34 2.96 -6.18
C LEU A 3 12.29 1.89 -7.30
N ARG A 4 13.21 0.92 -7.28
CA ARG A 4 13.45 0.05 -8.44
C ARG A 4 12.98 -1.39 -8.18
N PRO A 5 12.33 -2.04 -9.16
CA PRO A 5 12.16 -3.49 -9.16
C PRO A 5 13.46 -4.23 -9.47
N THR A 6 13.50 -5.53 -9.19
CA THR A 6 14.64 -6.40 -9.52
C THR A 6 14.21 -7.84 -9.77
N LEU A 7 15.01 -8.52 -10.57
CA LEU A 7 14.98 -9.95 -10.81
C LEU A 7 15.87 -10.70 -9.80
N CYS A 8 15.36 -11.79 -9.23
CA CYS A 8 16.12 -12.76 -8.44
C CYS A 8 16.06 -14.13 -9.12
N CYS A 9 17.19 -14.66 -9.61
CA CYS A 9 17.31 -15.96 -10.27
C CYS A 9 18.29 -16.89 -9.53
N PRO A 10 17.91 -18.12 -9.16
CA PRO A 10 18.79 -19.05 -8.44
C PRO A 10 19.74 -19.86 -9.35
N HIS A 11 19.50 -19.99 -10.67
CA HIS A 11 20.35 -20.82 -11.54
C HIS A 11 20.34 -20.42 -13.04
N PRO A 12 21.52 -20.35 -13.71
CA PRO A 12 21.61 -19.95 -15.12
C PRO A 12 21.15 -21.01 -16.16
N GLU A 13 20.90 -22.27 -15.78
CA GLU A 13 20.74 -23.39 -16.75
C GLU A 13 19.34 -24.05 -16.81
N ARG A 14 18.29 -23.53 -16.14
CA ARG A 14 16.94 -24.13 -16.17
C ARG A 14 16.01 -23.51 -17.23
N PRO A 15 15.20 -24.28 -17.97
CA PRO A 15 14.29 -23.75 -18.99
C PRO A 15 13.05 -23.02 -18.43
N LYS A 16 12.96 -21.73 -18.78
CA LYS A 16 11.80 -20.84 -19.13
C LYS A 16 10.49 -20.88 -18.30
N TRP A 17 10.49 -20.37 -17.07
CA TRP A 17 9.25 -19.86 -16.41
C TRP A 17 9.52 -18.70 -15.44
N TRP A 18 8.97 -17.51 -15.69
CA TRP A 18 9.19 -16.32 -14.84
C TRP A 18 8.01 -16.06 -13.91
N TYR A 19 8.27 -15.63 -12.67
CA TYR A 19 7.23 -15.33 -11.69
C TYR A 19 7.19 -13.84 -11.31
N TYR A 20 5.96 -13.37 -11.13
CA TYR A 20 5.60 -11.97 -11.04
C TYR A 20 4.69 -11.76 -9.83
N VAL A 21 5.08 -10.87 -8.92
CA VAL A 21 4.18 -10.43 -7.85
C VAL A 21 4.37 -8.96 -7.63
N GLN A 22 3.62 -8.18 -8.39
CA GLN A 22 2.47 -7.43 -7.90
C GLN A 22 1.60 -7.17 -9.12
N PRO A 23 0.26 -7.16 -9.08
CA PRO A 23 -0.53 -6.70 -10.23
C PRO A 23 -0.19 -5.26 -10.65
N LEU A 24 0.56 -4.51 -9.83
CA LEU A 24 0.91 -3.10 -9.91
C LEU A 24 2.14 -2.72 -10.76
N TYR A 25 2.74 -3.63 -11.54
CA TYR A 25 3.74 -3.21 -12.51
C TYR A 25 3.16 -3.27 -13.92
N SER A 26 3.20 -2.14 -14.63
CA SER A 26 3.01 -2.18 -16.06
C SER A 26 4.30 -2.67 -16.70
N ILE A 27 4.36 -3.98 -16.97
CA ILE A 27 5.39 -4.55 -17.83
C ILE A 27 5.08 -4.09 -19.25
N SER A 28 6.03 -3.43 -19.92
CA SER A 28 5.94 -3.30 -21.37
C SER A 28 6.15 -4.70 -21.96
N LEU A 29 5.03 -5.37 -22.31
CA LEU A 29 5.03 -6.76 -22.79
C LEU A 29 5.77 -6.95 -24.12
N ALA A 30 6.28 -5.89 -24.74
CA ALA A 30 7.04 -5.95 -25.97
C ALA A 30 8.33 -6.80 -25.86
N VAL A 31 8.86 -7.07 -24.65
CA VAL A 31 10.17 -7.72 -24.50
C VAL A 31 10.10 -9.19 -24.05
N PHE A 32 9.05 -9.67 -23.39
CA PHE A 32 9.04 -11.06 -22.89
C PHE A 32 7.68 -11.75 -22.93
N ALA A 33 7.56 -12.77 -23.79
CA ALA A 33 6.50 -13.78 -23.78
C ALA A 33 6.64 -14.72 -22.56
N ALA A 34 6.50 -14.17 -21.35
CA ALA A 34 6.57 -14.92 -20.10
C ALA A 34 5.15 -15.30 -19.64
N ARG A 35 4.91 -16.59 -19.43
CA ARG A 35 3.67 -17.09 -18.82
C ARG A 35 3.76 -16.85 -17.30
N VAL A 36 3.04 -15.85 -16.79
CA VAL A 36 2.94 -15.56 -15.35
C VAL A 36 2.05 -16.63 -14.69
N ALA A 37 2.63 -17.49 -13.86
CA ALA A 37 1.89 -18.46 -13.06
C ALA A 37 1.33 -17.83 -11.78
N ASN A 38 0.16 -18.33 -11.33
CA ASN A 38 -0.68 -17.86 -10.22
C ASN A 38 0.02 -17.05 -9.11
N LEU A 39 -0.60 -15.90 -8.78
CA LEU A 39 -0.29 -15.02 -7.65
C LEU A 39 -0.13 -15.83 -6.36
N GLN A 40 1.10 -16.03 -5.90
CA GLN A 40 1.29 -16.52 -4.53
C GLN A 40 1.39 -15.36 -3.55
N ARG A 41 0.42 -15.34 -2.64
CA ARG A 41 0.44 -14.49 -1.46
C ARG A 41 1.41 -15.09 -0.42
N GLY A 42 1.91 -14.25 0.47
CA GLY A 42 2.86 -14.64 1.51
C GLY A 42 3.99 -13.63 1.68
N ASN A 43 4.64 -13.67 2.84
CA ASN A 43 5.78 -12.82 3.18
C ASN A 43 6.99 -13.13 2.28
N LEU A 44 7.93 -12.18 2.13
CA LEU A 44 9.08 -12.28 1.24
C LEU A 44 9.89 -13.57 1.45
N ASN A 45 10.16 -13.93 2.71
CA ASN A 45 10.88 -15.15 3.08
C ASN A 45 10.21 -16.42 2.52
N THR A 46 8.87 -16.49 2.60
CA THR A 46 8.12 -17.64 2.07
C THR A 46 8.17 -17.72 0.55
N ARG A 47 8.33 -16.58 -0.13
CA ARG A 47 8.47 -16.54 -1.60
C ARG A 47 9.86 -16.97 -2.03
N LEU A 48 10.89 -16.49 -1.35
CA LEU A 48 12.27 -16.90 -1.60
C LEU A 48 12.45 -18.40 -1.35
N ALA A 49 11.93 -18.93 -0.24
CA ALA A 49 11.97 -20.36 0.06
C ALA A 49 11.31 -21.22 -1.04
N LYS A 50 10.24 -20.72 -1.65
CA LYS A 50 9.57 -21.40 -2.76
C LYS A 50 10.32 -21.27 -4.08
N LEU A 51 11.03 -20.18 -4.33
CA LEU A 51 11.95 -20.07 -5.46
C LEU A 51 13.09 -21.09 -5.32
N ASP A 52 13.58 -21.27 -4.10
CA ASP A 52 14.73 -22.14 -3.78
C ASP A 52 14.34 -23.62 -3.70
N ALA A 53 13.04 -23.95 -3.67
CA ALA A 53 12.56 -25.32 -3.59
C ALA A 53 13.02 -26.15 -4.81
N PRO A 54 13.49 -27.40 -4.63
CA PRO A 54 13.99 -28.23 -5.74
C PRO A 54 12.95 -28.46 -6.85
N ASP A 55 11.69 -28.61 -6.44
CA ASP A 55 10.48 -28.80 -7.25
C ASP A 55 9.78 -27.48 -7.57
N SER A 56 10.46 -26.33 -7.36
CA SER A 56 9.90 -25.02 -7.64
C SER A 56 9.44 -24.93 -9.10
N PRO A 57 8.18 -24.52 -9.35
CA PRO A 57 7.73 -24.21 -10.69
C PRO A 57 8.28 -22.87 -11.21
N PHE A 58 9.07 -22.14 -10.41
CA PHE A 58 9.52 -20.78 -10.70
C PHE A 58 11.00 -20.75 -11.10
N ALA A 59 11.34 -20.05 -12.18
CA ALA A 59 12.74 -19.80 -12.55
C ALA A 59 13.29 -18.50 -11.95
N ALA A 60 12.45 -17.50 -11.65
CA ALA A 60 12.88 -16.26 -11.02
C ALA A 60 11.69 -15.51 -10.40
N LEU A 61 11.98 -14.60 -9.47
CA LEU A 61 10.99 -13.67 -8.89
C LEU A 61 11.28 -12.24 -9.33
N ILE A 62 10.22 -11.45 -9.55
CA ILE A 62 10.29 -9.99 -9.62
C ILE A 62 9.86 -9.42 -8.26
N LEU A 63 10.78 -8.71 -7.61
CA LEU A 63 10.61 -8.17 -6.26
C LEU A 63 11.06 -6.70 -6.22
N ALA A 64 10.57 -5.92 -5.26
CA ALA A 64 11.07 -4.57 -5.02
C ALA A 64 12.44 -4.63 -4.32
N ILE A 65 13.44 -3.90 -4.83
CA ILE A 65 14.79 -3.83 -4.23
C ILE A 65 14.71 -3.41 -2.77
N SER A 66 13.91 -2.37 -2.47
CA SER A 66 13.72 -1.88 -1.10
C SER A 66 13.22 -2.93 -0.11
N GLY A 67 12.51 -3.97 -0.57
CA GLY A 67 12.06 -5.08 0.29
C GLY A 67 13.21 -6.03 0.63
N LEU A 68 14.07 -6.32 -0.35
CA LEU A 68 15.26 -7.18 -0.17
C LEU A 68 16.31 -6.49 0.69
N ASP A 69 16.61 -5.21 0.42
CA ASP A 69 17.59 -4.43 1.18
C ASP A 69 17.23 -4.35 2.66
N ARG A 70 15.95 -4.10 2.98
CA ARG A 70 15.47 -4.02 4.37
C ARG A 70 15.57 -5.34 5.12
N LEU A 71 15.54 -6.48 4.41
CA LEU A 71 15.74 -7.80 5.00
C LEU A 71 17.21 -8.23 4.99
N GLY A 72 18.13 -7.40 4.49
CA GLY A 72 19.54 -7.76 4.34
C GLY A 72 19.78 -8.85 3.30
N ALA A 73 18.88 -9.00 2.33
CA ALA A 73 18.93 -10.01 1.27
C ALA A 73 19.33 -9.42 -0.09
N GLY A 74 20.16 -8.37 -0.08
CA GLY A 74 20.58 -7.64 -1.29
C GLY A 74 21.42 -8.49 -2.24
N GLU A 75 22.10 -9.53 -1.75
CA GLU A 75 22.83 -10.51 -2.55
C GLU A 75 21.93 -11.37 -3.45
N ARG A 76 20.62 -11.39 -3.19
CA ARG A 76 19.65 -12.11 -4.03
C ARG A 76 19.31 -11.36 -5.32
N ILE A 77 19.65 -10.07 -5.40
CA ILE A 77 19.39 -9.18 -6.54
C ILE A 77 20.29 -9.61 -7.71
N THR A 78 19.69 -10.22 -8.72
CA THR A 78 20.40 -10.63 -9.95
C THR A 78 20.50 -9.48 -10.95
N CYS A 79 19.41 -8.74 -11.13
CA CYS A 79 19.35 -7.63 -12.08
C CYS A 79 18.34 -6.58 -11.62
N PRO A 80 18.75 -5.34 -11.32
CA PRO A 80 17.80 -4.24 -11.15
C PRO A 80 17.09 -3.97 -12.49
N ILE A 81 15.78 -3.76 -12.45
CA ILE A 81 14.96 -3.43 -13.62
C ILE A 81 14.61 -1.95 -13.51
N GLU A 82 14.81 -1.19 -14.58
CA GLU A 82 14.65 0.27 -14.59
C GLU A 82 13.73 0.70 -15.75
N PHE A 83 13.28 1.95 -15.71
CA PHE A 83 12.65 2.57 -16.87
C PHE A 83 13.66 2.61 -18.05
N PRO A 84 13.25 2.31 -19.31
CA PRO A 84 11.87 2.12 -19.79
C PRO A 84 11.33 0.69 -19.72
N ASP A 85 12.09 -0.28 -19.21
CA ASP A 85 11.71 -1.69 -19.22
C ASP A 85 10.54 -1.99 -18.26
N MET A 86 10.55 -1.37 -17.08
CA MET A 86 9.44 -1.49 -16.12
C MET A 86 9.28 -0.24 -15.26
N MET A 87 8.06 0.30 -15.25
CA MET A 87 7.65 1.35 -14.30
C MET A 87 7.37 0.74 -12.93
N HIS A 88 7.70 1.44 -11.85
CA HIS A 88 7.51 0.95 -10.49
C HIS A 88 6.06 1.11 -10.01
N SER A 89 5.67 0.40 -8.95
CA SER A 89 4.34 0.59 -8.35
C SER A 89 4.25 1.93 -7.61
N VAL A 90 3.03 2.45 -7.48
CA VAL A 90 2.71 3.66 -6.70
C VAL A 90 3.25 3.53 -5.27
N GLY A 91 4.09 4.47 -4.84
CA GLY A 91 4.70 4.50 -3.52
C GLY A 91 5.74 3.41 -3.27
N GLN A 92 6.20 2.69 -4.30
CA GLN A 92 7.14 1.59 -4.12
C GLN A 92 8.41 2.03 -3.40
N GLY A 93 8.71 1.38 -2.30
CA GLY A 93 9.88 1.69 -1.49
C GLY A 93 9.69 2.83 -0.51
N ALA A 94 8.64 3.65 -0.60
CA ALA A 94 8.32 4.61 0.45
C ALA A 94 7.73 3.90 1.70
N LEU A 95 7.86 4.54 2.86
CA LEU A 95 7.17 4.13 4.09
C LEU A 95 6.14 5.20 4.44
N ALA A 96 4.93 4.76 4.77
CA ALA A 96 3.88 5.62 5.29
C ALA A 96 3.73 5.36 6.79
N VAL A 97 3.68 6.43 7.59
CA VAL A 97 3.33 6.37 9.01
C VAL A 97 1.95 6.98 9.17
N GLU A 98 1.01 6.20 9.71
CA GLU A 98 -0.35 6.65 9.95
C GLU A 98 -0.52 7.06 11.42
N SER A 99 -1.13 8.21 11.64
CA SER A 99 -1.47 8.72 12.97
C SER A 99 -2.88 9.27 12.99
N ARG A 100 -3.46 9.41 14.18
CA ARG A 100 -4.77 10.08 14.34
C ARG A 100 -4.67 11.54 13.89
N SER A 101 -5.71 12.03 13.20
CA SER A 101 -5.75 13.37 12.61
C SER A 101 -5.59 14.52 13.62
N GLY A 102 -6.00 14.32 14.88
CA GLY A 102 -5.89 15.30 15.96
C GLY A 102 -4.66 15.17 16.87
N ASP A 103 -3.77 14.21 16.63
CA ASP A 103 -2.65 13.92 17.54
C ASP A 103 -1.43 14.83 17.25
N ALA A 104 -1.48 16.05 17.80
CA ALA A 104 -0.44 17.06 17.59
C ALA A 104 0.95 16.58 18.02
N ALA A 105 1.04 15.91 19.18
CA ALA A 105 2.30 15.41 19.71
C ALA A 105 2.95 14.38 18.77
N THR A 106 2.16 13.45 18.23
CA THR A 106 2.65 12.48 17.24
C THR A 106 3.09 13.18 15.94
N ARG A 107 2.31 14.15 15.46
CA ARG A 107 2.68 14.92 14.25
C ARG A 107 4.00 15.65 14.43
N ASP A 108 4.25 16.24 15.59
CA ASP A 108 5.49 16.97 15.87
C ASP A 108 6.72 16.05 15.84
N VAL A 109 6.60 14.81 16.34
CA VAL A 109 7.65 13.79 16.20
C VAL A 109 7.85 13.40 14.74
N LEU A 110 6.76 13.14 14.01
CA LEU A 110 6.81 12.67 12.62
C LEU A 110 7.38 13.72 11.65
N ARG A 111 7.32 15.01 11.97
CA ARG A 111 7.99 16.08 11.20
C ARG A 111 9.49 15.87 11.03
N THR A 112 10.13 15.23 12.00
CA THR A 112 11.60 15.07 12.01
C THR A 112 12.08 13.91 11.13
N VAL A 113 11.20 12.99 10.76
CA VAL A 113 11.51 11.85 9.89
C VAL A 113 11.03 12.04 8.45
N GLY A 114 10.35 13.17 8.17
CA GLY A 114 9.81 13.49 6.86
C GLY A 114 10.89 13.72 5.81
N HIS A 115 10.67 13.19 4.61
CA HIS A 115 11.52 13.45 3.45
C HIS A 115 10.66 14.08 2.35
N TRP A 116 10.66 15.41 2.29
CA TRP A 116 9.78 16.18 1.41
C TRP A 116 9.82 15.77 -0.08
N PRO A 117 10.98 15.39 -0.68
CA PRO A 117 11.00 14.96 -2.06
C PRO A 117 10.24 13.65 -2.27
N THR A 118 10.34 12.72 -1.31
CA THR A 118 9.58 11.46 -1.35
C THR A 118 8.10 11.73 -1.14
N GLU A 119 7.75 12.60 -0.20
CA GLU A 119 6.36 12.95 0.08
C GLU A 119 5.65 13.55 -1.13
N TRP A 120 6.29 14.49 -1.85
CA TRP A 120 5.69 15.10 -3.04
C TRP A 120 5.54 14.12 -4.19
N ARG A 121 6.57 13.30 -4.45
CA ARG A 121 6.51 12.25 -5.48
C ARG A 121 5.39 11.25 -5.17
N VAL A 122 5.38 10.70 -3.96
CA VAL A 122 4.36 9.72 -3.54
C VAL A 122 2.98 10.35 -3.48
N GLY A 123 2.88 11.63 -3.12
CA GLY A 123 1.64 12.41 -3.17
C GLY A 123 1.05 12.44 -4.58
N ALA A 124 1.87 12.76 -5.57
CA ALA A 124 1.47 12.74 -6.98
C ALA A 124 1.08 11.33 -7.45
N GLU A 125 1.88 10.31 -7.15
CA GLU A 125 1.58 8.91 -7.52
C GLU A 125 0.26 8.43 -6.89
N ARG A 126 0.00 8.77 -5.62
CA ARG A 126 -1.24 8.42 -4.93
C ARG A 126 -2.44 9.23 -5.42
N GLY A 127 -2.26 10.50 -5.77
CA GLY A 127 -3.28 11.33 -6.41
C GLY A 127 -3.73 10.71 -7.73
N LEU A 128 -2.77 10.27 -8.55
CA LEU A 128 -3.02 9.54 -9.78
C LEU A 128 -3.81 8.25 -9.51
N LEU A 129 -3.33 7.41 -8.60
CA LEU A 129 -3.98 6.14 -8.30
C LEU A 129 -5.42 6.31 -7.77
N ARG A 130 -5.67 7.34 -6.96
CA ARG A 130 -7.00 7.66 -6.41
C ARG A 130 -8.01 7.94 -7.51
N VAL A 131 -7.62 8.73 -8.52
CA VAL A 131 -8.52 9.13 -9.62
C VAL A 131 -8.68 8.03 -10.67
N LEU A 132 -7.67 7.18 -10.86
CA LEU A 132 -7.83 5.96 -11.65
C LEU A 132 -8.67 4.88 -10.95
N GLU A 133 -9.22 5.19 -9.76
CA GLU A 133 -9.99 4.29 -8.90
C GLU A 133 -9.23 2.98 -8.59
N GLY A 134 -7.91 3.09 -8.58
CA GLY A 134 -7.01 1.96 -8.42
C GLY A 134 -6.90 1.52 -6.97
N GLY A 135 -7.55 0.41 -6.61
CA GLY A 135 -7.10 -0.38 -5.47
C GLY A 135 -5.73 -1.01 -5.72
N CYS A 136 -5.17 -1.75 -4.76
CA CYS A 136 -3.91 -2.50 -4.90
C CYS A 136 -3.91 -3.56 -6.03
N SER A 137 -5.02 -3.71 -6.75
CA SER A 137 -5.29 -4.72 -7.77
C SER A 137 -5.21 -4.18 -9.19
N VAL A 138 -5.12 -2.86 -9.38
CA VAL A 138 -5.15 -2.25 -10.71
C VAL A 138 -3.73 -2.16 -11.29
N PRO A 139 -3.52 -2.63 -12.53
CA PRO A 139 -2.20 -2.66 -13.19
C PRO A 139 -1.72 -1.29 -13.64
N VAL A 140 -1.38 -0.45 -12.65
CA VAL A 140 -0.81 0.89 -12.83
C VAL A 140 0.68 0.88 -12.49
N GLY A 141 1.53 1.21 -13.46
CA GLY A 141 2.93 1.54 -13.24
C GLY A 141 3.16 3.06 -13.27
N VAL A 142 4.10 3.56 -12.48
CA VAL A 142 4.52 4.97 -12.46
C VAL A 142 6.06 5.09 -12.50
N GLU A 143 6.55 6.21 -13.01
CA GLU A 143 7.94 6.66 -12.86
C GLU A 143 7.90 8.14 -12.47
N THR A 144 8.50 8.50 -11.35
CA THR A 144 8.53 9.89 -10.88
C THR A 144 9.92 10.45 -10.76
N HIS A 145 10.09 11.71 -11.17
CA HIS A 145 11.30 12.48 -10.92
C HIS A 145 10.94 13.82 -10.31
N LEU A 146 11.75 14.26 -9.35
CA LEU A 146 11.60 15.55 -8.70
C LEU A 146 12.97 16.22 -8.64
N THR A 147 13.05 17.43 -9.19
CA THR A 147 14.25 18.26 -9.16
C THR A 147 13.91 19.57 -8.48
N GLU A 148 14.56 19.85 -7.35
CA GLU A 148 14.43 21.14 -6.68
C GLU A 148 14.98 22.26 -7.57
N LEU A 149 14.28 23.39 -7.64
CA LEU A 149 14.70 24.54 -8.42
C LEU A 149 15.43 25.53 -7.52
N GLU A 150 16.63 25.96 -7.96
CA GLU A 150 17.38 27.04 -7.29
C GLU A 150 16.62 28.37 -7.42
N GLY A 151 16.66 29.19 -6.36
CA GLY A 151 15.91 30.46 -6.29
C GLY A 151 14.52 30.35 -5.67
N ALA A 152 14.25 29.32 -4.86
CA ALA A 152 13.27 29.47 -3.80
C ALA A 152 13.81 30.53 -2.83
N ASP A 153 13.24 31.73 -2.85
CA ASP A 153 13.82 32.94 -2.27
C ASP A 153 14.47 32.69 -0.90
N ALA A 154 15.79 32.85 -0.86
CA ALA A 154 16.59 32.79 0.37
C ALA A 154 16.23 33.89 1.38
N GLU A 155 15.36 34.84 1.01
CA GLU A 155 14.59 35.63 1.96
C GLU A 155 13.33 34.86 2.37
N SER A 156 13.58 33.82 3.15
CA SER A 156 12.72 33.28 4.19
C SER A 156 11.54 34.22 4.50
N ALA A 157 10.36 33.95 3.94
CA ALA A 157 9.15 34.25 4.68
C ALA A 157 9.25 33.37 5.94
N GLN A 158 9.83 33.93 7.01
CA GLN A 158 9.84 33.34 8.34
C GLN A 158 8.37 33.20 8.75
N LEU A 159 7.73 32.12 8.32
CA LEU A 159 6.54 31.65 8.98
C LEU A 159 7.02 31.31 10.39
N GLN A 160 6.57 32.10 11.36
CA GLN A 160 6.84 31.84 12.77
C GLN A 160 5.98 30.64 13.20
N TYR A 161 6.61 29.66 13.84
CA TYR A 161 5.92 28.51 14.40
C TYR A 161 5.82 28.69 15.91
N THR A 162 4.61 28.89 16.44
CA THR A 162 4.41 29.02 17.89
C THR A 162 3.86 27.72 18.48
N PRO A 163 4.61 27.00 19.34
CA PRO A 163 4.14 25.79 20.02
C PRO A 163 2.87 26.06 20.84
N GLY A 164 1.87 25.18 20.74
CA GLY A 164 0.63 25.27 21.53
C GLY A 164 -0.43 26.25 21.02
N THR A 165 -0.12 27.05 20.00
CA THR A 165 -1.10 27.86 19.26
C THR A 165 -0.98 27.54 17.78
N PHE A 166 -1.52 26.38 17.38
CA PHE A 166 -1.79 26.17 15.96
C PHE A 166 -3.01 27.01 15.60
N PRO A 167 -2.93 28.07 14.77
CA PRO A 167 -4.08 28.43 13.96
C PRO A 167 -4.48 27.17 13.19
N ALA A 168 -5.78 26.88 13.10
CA ALA A 168 -6.29 25.69 12.43
C ALA A 168 -5.60 25.57 11.06
N PRO A 169 -4.81 24.51 10.80
CA PRO A 169 -4.06 24.43 9.56
C PRO A 169 -5.04 24.46 8.38
N THR A 170 -4.84 25.38 7.45
CA THR A 170 -5.57 25.38 6.17
C THR A 170 -5.10 24.20 5.33
N ALA A 171 -5.92 23.69 4.41
CA ALA A 171 -5.58 22.53 3.59
C ALA A 171 -4.21 22.67 2.90
N SER A 172 -3.86 23.87 2.46
CA SER A 172 -2.59 24.21 1.77
C SER A 172 -1.41 24.47 2.70
N SER A 173 -1.60 24.36 4.02
CA SER A 173 -0.55 24.68 4.97
C SER A 173 0.60 23.67 4.87
N PRO A 174 1.86 24.12 4.71
CA PRO A 174 3.02 23.25 4.81
C PRO A 174 3.14 22.61 6.21
N LEU A 175 2.34 23.04 7.20
CA LEU A 175 2.26 22.46 8.53
C LEU A 175 1.39 21.18 8.61
N LEU A 176 0.54 20.91 7.60
CA LEU A 176 -0.30 19.70 7.54
C LEU A 176 0.42 18.50 6.93
N HIS A 177 1.37 18.76 6.06
CA HIS A 177 2.14 17.78 5.31
C HIS A 177 3.58 17.91 5.76
N PHE A 178 4.33 16.82 5.83
CA PHE A 178 5.68 16.79 6.39
C PHE A 178 6.73 17.54 5.52
N SER A 179 6.27 18.42 4.64
CA SER A 179 6.99 18.91 3.49
C SER A 179 7.59 20.29 3.70
N GLY A 180 8.91 20.35 3.60
CA GLY A 180 9.65 21.58 3.29
C GLY A 180 10.08 22.43 4.50
N ILE A 181 9.72 22.02 5.72
CA ILE A 181 9.90 22.85 6.91
C ILE A 181 11.34 22.83 7.45
N LEU A 182 12.02 21.70 7.37
CA LEU A 182 13.36 21.54 7.94
C LEU A 182 14.38 21.36 6.80
N PRO A 183 15.58 21.96 6.91
CA PRO A 183 16.73 21.54 6.10
C PRO A 183 16.94 20.03 6.30
N ALA A 184 17.21 19.30 5.22
CA ALA A 184 17.33 17.83 5.25
C ALA A 184 18.48 17.34 6.17
N ASP A 185 19.41 18.24 6.48
CA ASP A 185 20.63 18.09 7.25
C ASP A 185 20.62 18.91 8.56
N ALA A 186 19.51 19.54 8.93
CA ALA A 186 19.44 20.31 10.16
C ALA A 186 19.42 19.42 11.41
N PRO A 187 20.14 19.80 12.49
CA PRO A 187 20.00 19.15 13.78
C PRO A 187 18.58 19.28 14.32
N PHE A 188 18.18 18.37 15.20
CA PHE A 188 16.89 18.44 15.89
C PHE A 188 16.73 19.82 16.53
N PRO A 189 15.63 20.55 16.26
CA PRO A 189 15.36 21.81 16.94
C PRO A 189 15.25 21.52 18.45
N GLN A 190 15.95 22.31 19.25
CA GLN A 190 15.87 22.18 20.70
C GLN A 190 14.47 22.56 21.20
N PRO A 191 14.00 22.04 22.35
CA PRO A 191 12.74 22.48 22.93
C PRO A 191 12.71 24.01 23.10
N GLY A 192 11.81 24.69 22.36
CA GLY A 192 11.71 26.15 22.34
C GLY A 192 12.42 26.86 21.18
N GLU A 193 13.10 26.14 20.30
CA GLU A 193 13.71 26.65 19.07
C GLU A 193 12.73 26.54 17.89
N GLU A 194 12.46 27.65 17.19
CA GLU A 194 11.56 27.65 16.03
C GLU A 194 12.32 27.16 14.77
N PRO A 195 11.86 26.10 14.11
CA PRO A 195 12.47 25.67 12.86
C PRO A 195 12.20 26.68 11.74
N LYS A 196 13.23 27.04 10.98
CA LYS A 196 13.10 27.94 9.82
C LYS A 196 12.32 27.25 8.70
N LEU A 197 11.05 27.64 8.54
CA LEU A 197 10.19 27.18 7.44
C LEU A 197 10.77 27.63 6.08
N LEU A 198 11.05 26.69 5.18
CA LEU A 198 11.50 26.98 3.82
C LEU A 198 10.34 26.80 2.84
N GLN A 199 10.10 27.80 2.00
CA GLN A 199 9.27 27.63 0.82
C GLN A 199 10.07 26.83 -0.20
N ARG A 200 9.53 25.70 -0.68
CA ARG A 200 10.19 24.84 -1.66
C ARG A 200 9.53 25.02 -3.02
N ARG A 201 10.32 24.92 -4.09
CA ARG A 201 9.81 24.90 -5.46
C ARG A 201 10.55 23.81 -6.22
N ALA A 202 9.81 22.93 -6.88
CA ALA A 202 10.40 21.80 -7.57
C ALA A 202 9.73 21.55 -8.91
N LYS A 203 10.53 21.05 -9.85
CA LYS A 203 10.08 20.47 -11.11
C LYS A 203 9.71 19.01 -10.85
N LEU A 204 8.46 18.64 -11.10
CA LEU A 204 7.91 17.29 -10.91
C LEU A 204 7.55 16.69 -12.27
N ASN A 205 8.05 15.49 -12.53
CA ASN A 205 7.65 14.64 -13.65
C ASN A 205 6.97 13.38 -13.09
N LEU A 206 5.83 13.00 -13.67
CA LEU A 206 5.10 11.79 -13.33
C LEU A 206 4.67 11.11 -14.63
N LYS A 207 5.39 10.07 -15.02
CA LYS A 207 4.96 9.17 -16.08
C LYS A 207 4.13 8.06 -15.48
N ALA A 208 3.16 7.57 -16.23
CA ALA A 208 2.32 6.48 -15.78
C ALA A 208 1.88 5.60 -16.93
N SER A 209 1.52 4.36 -16.60
CA SER A 209 0.90 3.45 -17.56
C SER A 209 -0.17 2.59 -16.90
N VAL A 210 -1.13 2.17 -17.72
CA VAL A 210 -2.17 1.21 -17.37
C VAL A 210 -2.10 0.07 -18.37
N THR A 211 -2.04 -1.16 -17.88
CA THR A 211 -1.95 -2.37 -18.71
C THR A 211 -3.20 -3.23 -18.54
N SER A 212 -3.69 -3.93 -19.56
CA SER A 212 -4.77 -4.89 -19.38
C SER A 212 -4.33 -6.11 -18.55
N THR A 213 -5.26 -6.82 -17.94
CA THR A 213 -4.99 -8.01 -17.10
C THR A 213 -4.31 -9.15 -17.85
N ASP A 214 -4.55 -9.26 -19.16
CA ASP A 214 -3.92 -10.21 -20.07
C ASP A 214 -2.60 -9.69 -20.67
N GLY A 215 -2.24 -8.44 -20.43
CA GLY A 215 -1.05 -7.79 -20.99
C GLY A 215 -1.14 -7.43 -22.47
N SER A 216 -2.30 -7.61 -23.13
CA SER A 216 -2.46 -7.38 -24.58
C SER A 216 -2.53 -5.89 -24.96
N ARG A 217 -2.98 -5.03 -24.03
CA ARG A 217 -3.11 -3.59 -24.22
C ARG A 217 -2.36 -2.85 -23.13
N GLN A 218 -1.74 -1.74 -23.52
CA GLN A 218 -1.07 -0.83 -22.60
C GLN A 218 -1.28 0.61 -23.08
N VAL A 219 -1.64 1.47 -22.15
CA VAL A 219 -1.69 2.92 -22.34
C VAL A 219 -0.57 3.53 -21.52
N VAL A 220 0.33 4.25 -22.17
CA VAL A 220 1.44 4.98 -21.52
C VAL A 220 1.19 6.47 -21.67
N TYR A 221 1.27 7.20 -20.57
CA TYR A 221 1.13 8.65 -20.52
C TYR A 221 2.42 9.26 -19.99
N GLU A 222 3.04 10.10 -20.81
CA GLU A 222 4.29 10.78 -20.52
C GLU A 222 4.09 12.30 -20.60
N PRO A 223 3.55 12.93 -19.54
CA PRO A 223 3.42 14.37 -19.52
C PRO A 223 4.79 15.03 -19.39
N GLY A 224 4.85 16.30 -19.80
CA GLY A 224 5.98 17.16 -19.50
C GLY A 224 6.09 17.48 -18.03
N ASP A 225 7.15 18.18 -17.68
CA ASP A 225 7.40 18.60 -16.31
C ASP A 225 6.43 19.71 -15.86
N VAL A 226 5.96 19.61 -14.62
CA VAL A 226 5.20 20.67 -13.95
C VAL A 226 6.06 21.29 -12.84
N VAL A 227 5.81 22.56 -12.52
CA VAL A 227 6.43 23.19 -11.35
C VAL A 227 5.42 23.20 -10.22
N VAL A 228 5.80 22.62 -9.08
CA VAL A 228 5.00 22.55 -7.85
C VAL A 228 5.71 23.23 -6.70
N THR A 229 4.93 23.83 -5.81
CA THR A 229 5.38 24.61 -4.65
C THR A 229 4.98 23.99 -3.31
N ASN A 230 4.05 23.04 -3.33
CA ASN A 230 3.56 22.38 -2.13
C ASN A 230 3.05 20.96 -2.44
N TYR A 231 2.80 20.20 -1.37
CA TYR A 231 2.30 18.83 -1.47
C TYR A 231 0.95 18.73 -2.19
N GLN A 232 0.03 19.68 -1.98
CA GLN A 232 -1.29 19.62 -2.60
C GLN A 232 -1.21 19.80 -4.12
N GLU A 233 -0.34 20.68 -4.59
CA GLU A 233 -0.07 20.83 -6.03
C GLU A 233 0.53 19.57 -6.64
N ALA A 234 1.40 18.87 -5.91
CA ALA A 234 1.92 17.57 -6.35
C ALA A 234 0.79 16.51 -6.45
N VAL A 235 -0.10 16.43 -5.46
CA VAL A 235 -1.27 15.55 -5.49
C VAL A 235 -2.20 15.90 -6.66
N ALA A 236 -2.54 17.19 -6.82
CA ALA A 236 -3.41 17.68 -7.87
C ALA A 236 -2.83 17.40 -9.26
N TRP A 237 -1.50 17.46 -9.42
CA TRP A 237 -0.83 17.07 -10.64
C TRP A 237 -1.03 15.59 -10.97
N GLY A 238 -0.92 14.71 -9.97
CA GLY A 238 -1.24 13.29 -10.11
C GLY A 238 -2.70 13.06 -10.54
N GLU A 239 -3.63 13.75 -9.89
CA GLU A 239 -5.07 13.67 -10.21
C GLU A 239 -5.39 14.17 -11.63
N GLU A 240 -4.69 15.21 -12.11
CA GLU A 240 -4.78 15.68 -13.49
C GLU A 240 -4.23 14.65 -14.48
N CYS A 241 -3.05 14.08 -14.21
CA CYS A 241 -2.47 13.03 -15.06
C CYS A 241 -3.44 11.84 -15.21
N ALA A 242 -4.08 11.40 -14.13
CA ALA A 242 -5.09 10.35 -14.18
C ALA A 242 -6.31 10.70 -15.04
N ARG A 243 -6.82 11.94 -14.95
CA ARG A 243 -7.93 12.40 -15.79
C ARG A 243 -7.55 12.37 -17.27
N GLN A 244 -6.35 12.83 -17.61
CA GLN A 244 -5.84 12.77 -18.99
C GLN A 244 -5.63 11.33 -19.46
N MET A 245 -5.13 10.44 -18.60
CA MET A 245 -4.97 9.01 -18.89
C MET A 245 -6.29 8.35 -19.28
N ARG A 246 -7.39 8.65 -18.57
CA ARG A 246 -8.72 8.14 -18.93
C ARG A 246 -9.14 8.58 -20.33
N VAL A 247 -8.86 9.83 -20.70
CA VAL A 247 -9.19 10.40 -22.03
C VAL A 247 -8.38 9.74 -23.15
N VAL A 248 -7.10 9.42 -22.92
CA VAL A 248 -6.22 8.79 -23.94
C VAL A 248 -6.43 7.28 -24.08
N GLY A 249 -7.39 6.68 -23.36
CA GLY A 249 -7.80 5.30 -23.54
C GLY A 249 -7.58 4.38 -22.34
N ALA A 250 -6.99 4.86 -21.24
CA ALA A 250 -6.83 4.02 -20.04
C ALA A 250 -8.19 3.69 -19.39
N GLY A 251 -9.21 4.53 -19.62
CA GLY A 251 -10.57 4.32 -19.09
C GLY A 251 -11.18 2.99 -19.52
N GLU A 252 -11.02 2.61 -20.80
CA GLU A 252 -11.57 1.36 -21.34
C GLU A 252 -10.95 0.14 -20.64
N ILE A 253 -9.63 0.13 -20.45
CA ILE A 253 -8.93 -0.95 -19.76
C ILE A 253 -9.42 -1.05 -18.30
N LEU A 254 -9.55 0.08 -17.61
CA LEU A 254 -9.96 0.11 -16.21
C LEU A 254 -11.41 -0.36 -16.02
N ASP A 255 -12.32 0.10 -16.88
CA ASP A 255 -13.73 -0.24 -16.82
C ASP A 255 -13.94 -1.75 -17.06
N GLU A 256 -13.18 -2.35 -17.99
CA GLU A 256 -13.17 -3.80 -18.22
C GLU A 256 -12.65 -4.58 -17.00
N ILE A 257 -11.54 -4.15 -16.40
CA ILE A 257 -10.96 -4.80 -15.20
C ILE A 257 -11.96 -4.77 -14.04
N GLU A 258 -12.65 -3.64 -13.85
CA GLU A 258 -13.63 -3.51 -12.77
C GLU A 258 -14.89 -4.35 -13.05
N ALA A 259 -15.29 -4.53 -14.31
CA ALA A 259 -16.36 -5.45 -14.68
C ALA A 259 -15.98 -6.91 -14.39
N GLU A 260 -14.77 -7.34 -14.78
CA GLU A 260 -14.25 -8.68 -14.47
C GLU A 260 -14.12 -8.94 -12.97
N ARG A 261 -13.78 -7.91 -12.21
CA ARG A 261 -13.68 -8.00 -10.75
C ARG A 261 -15.06 -8.19 -10.13
N ARG A 262 -16.04 -7.38 -10.50
CA ARG A 262 -17.42 -7.50 -10.01
C ARG A 262 -18.00 -8.88 -10.29
N ALA A 263 -17.82 -9.41 -11.50
CA ALA A 263 -18.26 -10.76 -11.85
C ALA A 263 -17.62 -11.85 -10.96
N ARG A 264 -16.32 -11.74 -10.67
CA ARG A 264 -15.61 -12.69 -9.78
C ARG A 264 -16.04 -12.58 -8.32
N GLU A 265 -16.31 -11.37 -7.84
CA GLU A 265 -16.83 -11.13 -6.49
C GLU A 265 -18.23 -11.74 -6.32
N GLU A 266 -19.11 -11.58 -7.31
CA GLU A 266 -20.44 -12.20 -7.33
C GLU A 266 -20.36 -13.73 -7.33
N GLU A 267 -19.50 -14.33 -8.17
CA GLU A 267 -19.30 -15.78 -8.19
C GLU A 267 -18.78 -16.31 -6.83
N MET A 268 -17.85 -15.59 -6.19
CA MET A 268 -17.32 -15.96 -4.89
C MET A 268 -18.39 -15.89 -3.79
N LEU A 269 -19.24 -14.86 -3.81
CA LEU A 269 -20.37 -14.73 -2.88
C LEU A 269 -21.39 -15.85 -3.06
N GLU A 270 -21.68 -16.24 -4.30
CA GLU A 270 -22.58 -17.35 -4.60
C GLU A 270 -22.02 -18.68 -4.07
N LYS A 271 -20.73 -18.96 -4.31
CA LYS A 271 -20.05 -20.13 -3.74
C LYS A 271 -20.06 -20.13 -2.22
N SER A 272 -19.76 -19.01 -1.59
CA SER A 272 -19.77 -18.88 -0.13
C SER A 272 -21.17 -19.11 0.45
N ARG A 273 -22.21 -18.58 -0.21
CA ARG A 273 -23.60 -18.80 0.17
C ARG A 273 -24.00 -20.27 0.03
N ALA A 274 -23.58 -20.94 -1.03
CA ALA A 274 -23.82 -22.36 -1.23
C ALA A 274 -23.12 -23.22 -0.16
N GLU A 275 -21.88 -22.90 0.19
CA GLU A 275 -21.13 -23.57 1.26
C GLU A 275 -21.79 -23.38 2.65
N LEU A 276 -22.26 -22.18 2.95
CA LEU A 276 -23.01 -21.89 4.17
C LEU A 276 -24.34 -22.66 4.23
N ALA A 277 -25.09 -22.70 3.13
CA ALA A 277 -26.33 -23.46 3.04
C ALA A 277 -26.09 -24.97 3.20
N ALA A 278 -25.02 -25.50 2.60
CA ALA A 278 -24.63 -26.90 2.75
C ALA A 278 -24.24 -27.24 4.20
N ARG A 279 -23.53 -26.34 4.88
CA ARG A 279 -23.20 -26.48 6.31
C ARG A 279 -24.45 -26.47 7.20
N ALA A 280 -25.40 -25.57 6.94
CA ALA A 280 -26.65 -25.51 7.68
C ALA A 280 -27.50 -26.78 7.50
N ALA A 281 -27.54 -27.34 6.29
CA ALA A 281 -28.26 -28.58 6.03
C ALA A 281 -27.67 -29.79 6.78
N ILE A 282 -26.34 -29.83 6.98
CA ILE A 282 -25.68 -30.88 7.76
C ILE A 282 -26.06 -30.76 9.25
N ASP A 283 -26.07 -29.55 9.79
CA ASP A 283 -26.43 -29.27 11.20
C ASP A 283 -27.90 -29.63 11.51
N ASP A 284 -28.82 -29.34 10.58
CA ASP A 284 -30.23 -29.75 10.68
C ASP A 284 -30.41 -31.28 10.66
N THR A 285 -29.50 -32.01 10.01
CA THR A 285 -29.55 -33.48 9.92
C THR A 285 -29.01 -34.12 11.22
N GLU A 286 -27.96 -33.56 11.82
CA GLU A 286 -27.45 -34.01 13.14
C GLU A 286 -28.40 -33.66 14.30
N GLY A 287 -29.15 -32.56 14.20
CA GLY A 287 -30.18 -32.18 15.17
C GLY A 287 -31.42 -33.11 15.20
N GLN A 288 -31.70 -33.84 14.12
CA GLN A 288 -32.84 -34.77 14.03
C GLN A 288 -32.56 -36.19 14.56
N GLU A 289 -31.29 -36.61 14.69
CA GLU A 289 -30.95 -37.93 15.25
C GLU A 289 -31.00 -38.02 16.79
N CYS A 290 -31.23 -36.90 17.49
CA CYS A 290 -31.33 -36.89 18.96
C CYS A 290 -32.77 -37.05 19.50
N THR A 291 -33.56 -37.97 18.92
CA THR A 291 -34.81 -38.44 19.53
C THR A 291 -34.75 -39.94 19.82
N ARG A 292 -34.08 -40.33 20.92
CA ARG A 292 -34.20 -41.70 21.45
C ARG A 292 -35.56 -41.88 22.14
N PRO A 293 -36.26 -43.01 21.94
CA PRO A 293 -37.49 -43.34 22.64
C PRO A 293 -37.20 -43.70 24.11
N GLY A 294 -38.22 -43.49 24.95
CA GLY A 294 -38.13 -43.32 26.41
C GLY A 294 -37.41 -44.40 27.21
N LYS A 295 -36.83 -43.97 28.32
CA LYS A 295 -36.64 -44.77 29.53
C LYS A 295 -37.22 -44.03 30.73
N GLU A 296 -37.96 -44.80 31.52
CA GLU A 296 -38.78 -44.41 32.65
C GLU A 296 -37.96 -43.93 33.86
N ASN A 297 -38.63 -43.11 34.68
CA ASN A 297 -38.33 -42.64 36.03
C ASN A 297 -37.19 -43.32 36.80
N GLU A 298 -36.18 -42.53 37.19
CA GLU A 298 -35.59 -42.61 38.53
C GLU A 298 -35.41 -41.19 39.11
N THR A 299 -36.19 -40.90 40.15
CA THR A 299 -36.07 -39.72 41.01
C THR A 299 -34.83 -39.82 41.88
N VAL A 300 -33.89 -38.88 41.75
CA VAL A 300 -32.78 -38.67 42.70
C VAL A 300 -33.05 -37.36 43.48
N PRO A 301 -33.07 -37.37 44.82
CA PRO A 301 -33.32 -36.17 45.61
C PRO A 301 -32.08 -35.26 45.68
N PRO A 302 -32.26 -33.94 45.87
CA PRO A 302 -31.15 -32.98 45.89
C PRO A 302 -30.36 -33.07 47.21
N PRO A 303 -29.02 -32.90 47.18
CA PRO A 303 -28.22 -32.85 48.40
C PRO A 303 -28.38 -31.51 49.14
N GLU A 304 -28.49 -31.63 50.46
CA GLU A 304 -28.71 -30.56 51.43
C GLU A 304 -27.51 -29.60 51.55
N CYS A 305 -27.83 -28.33 51.77
CA CYS A 305 -26.89 -27.23 52.01
C CYS A 305 -26.64 -27.07 53.52
N PRO A 306 -25.39 -27.04 54.01
CA PRO A 306 -25.13 -26.75 55.43
C PRO A 306 -25.13 -25.25 55.73
N HIS A 307 -25.83 -24.91 56.81
CA HIS A 307 -26.01 -23.60 57.43
C HIS A 307 -24.72 -22.87 57.82
N ASP A 308 -24.67 -21.58 57.44
CA ASP A 308 -24.64 -20.38 58.30
C ASP A 308 -23.59 -20.23 59.42
N ALA A 309 -22.71 -19.23 59.28
CA ALA A 309 -22.30 -18.31 60.36
C ALA A 309 -21.31 -17.25 59.84
N GLY A 310 -21.64 -15.96 59.98
CA GLY A 310 -20.61 -14.91 59.95
C GLY A 310 -21.07 -13.53 59.48
N GLN A 311 -21.71 -12.79 60.39
CA GLN A 311 -21.96 -11.35 60.29
C GLN A 311 -20.68 -10.54 60.02
N GLY A 312 -20.76 -9.48 59.20
CA GLY A 312 -19.65 -8.54 59.03
C GLY A 312 -19.90 -7.42 58.01
N GLN A 313 -20.55 -6.36 58.48
CA GLN A 313 -20.72 -5.01 57.91
C GLN A 313 -19.72 -4.48 56.84
N ARG A 314 -20.30 -3.71 55.88
CA ARG A 314 -19.86 -2.40 55.29
C ARG A 314 -18.49 -2.37 54.58
N LEU A 315 -18.29 -1.76 53.41
CA LEU A 315 -18.67 -0.44 52.89
C LEU A 315 -18.30 -0.38 51.39
N ALA A 316 -18.89 0.58 50.67
CA ALA A 316 -18.59 0.93 49.29
C ALA A 316 -17.14 1.38 49.03
N ALA A 317 -16.66 1.08 47.82
CA ALA A 317 -15.91 1.96 46.93
C ALA A 317 -16.04 1.43 45.49
#